data_AF-P58498-F1
#
_entry.id   AF-P58498-F1
#
_cell.length_a   1.000
_cell.length_b   1.000
_cell.length_c   1.000
_cell.angle_alpha   90.00
_cell.angle_beta   90.00
_cell.angle_gamma   90.00
#
_symmetry.space_group_name_H-M   'P 1'
#
loop_
_entity.id
_entity.type
_entity.pdbx_description
1 polymer ?
#
loop_
_entity_poly.entity_id
_entity_poly.type
_entity_poly.pdbx_seq_one_letter_code
_entity_poly.pdbx_strand_id
1 'polypeptide(L)' 'IEAIRCGGSRDCYRPCQKRTGCPNAKCINKTCKCYGCS' A
#
# COMPACT_ATOMS: atom_id res chain seq x y z
N ILE A 1 -8.42 -10.67 -3.09
CA ILE A 1 -7.32 -9.68 -2.97
C ILE A 1 -6.96 -9.61 -1.51
N GLU A 2 -5.84 -10.18 -1.09
CA GLU A 2 -5.43 -10.14 0.32
C GLU A 2 -5.15 -8.70 0.76
N ALA A 3 -5.72 -8.31 1.91
CA ALA A 3 -5.51 -7.01 2.50
C ALA A 3 -4.08 -6.95 3.06
N ILE A 4 -3.27 -6.01 2.57
CA ILE A 4 -1.91 -5.80 3.09
C ILE A 4 -2.04 -5.09 4.43
N ARG A 5 -1.69 -5.76 5.52
CA ARG A 5 -1.69 -5.15 6.86
C ARG A 5 -0.50 -4.20 7.00
N CYS A 6 -0.68 -3.14 7.78
CA CYS A 6 0.36 -2.13 8.03
C CYS A 6 0.32 -1.63 9.47
N GLY A 7 1.50 -1.31 10.01
CA GLY A 7 1.66 -0.49 11.21
C GLY A 7 1.70 1.00 10.88
N GLY A 8 2.22 1.36 9.69
CA GLY A 8 2.19 2.72 9.16
C GLY A 8 2.26 2.76 7.63
N SER A 9 2.15 3.94 7.04
CA SER A 9 2.11 4.11 5.57
C SER A 9 3.36 3.59 4.85
N ARG A 10 4.53 3.61 5.51
CA ARG A 10 5.79 3.12 4.94
C ARG A 10 5.78 1.62 4.65
N ASP A 11 5.04 0.83 5.45
CA ASP A 11 4.89 -0.62 5.24
C ASP A 11 4.18 -0.93 3.92
N CYS A 12 3.40 0.02 3.41
CA CYS A 12 2.59 -0.13 2.21
C CYS A 12 3.35 0.13 0.90
N TYR A 13 4.44 0.90 0.93
CA TYR A 13 5.09 1.37 -0.30
C TYR A 13 5.66 0.23 -1.14
N ARG A 14 6.42 -0.67 -0.54
CA ARG A 14 6.97 -1.86 -1.22
C ARG A 14 5.89 -2.79 -1.77
N PRO A 15 4.89 -3.25 -0.99
CA PRO A 15 3.87 -4.15 -1.50
C PRO A 15 2.94 -3.48 -2.51
N CYS A 16 2.61 -2.19 -2.35
CA CYS A 16 1.85 -1.45 -3.36
C CYS A 16 2.65 -1.28 -4.65
N GLN A 17 3.94 -0.93 -4.58
CA GLN A 17 4.81 -0.85 -5.75
C GLN A 17 4.88 -2.19 -6.50
N LYS A 18 4.98 -3.33 -5.81
CA LYS A 18 4.93 -4.65 -6.44
C LYS A 18 3.60 -4.94 -7.13
N ARG A 19 2.49 -4.39 -6.62
CA ARG A 19 1.14 -4.64 -7.14
C ARG A 19 0.73 -3.70 -8.27
N THR A 20 1.14 -2.44 -8.21
CA THR A 20 0.66 -1.38 -9.11
C THR A 20 1.77 -0.76 -9.95
N GLY A 21 3.03 -1.12 -9.71
CA GLY A 21 4.21 -0.43 -10.27
C GLY A 21 4.59 0.86 -9.54
N CYS A 22 3.74 1.37 -8.66
CA CYS A 22 3.93 2.68 -8.01
C CYS A 22 3.87 2.61 -6.48
N PRO A 23 4.76 3.32 -5.76
CA PRO A 23 4.82 3.31 -4.30
C PRO A 23 3.72 4.15 -3.63
N ASN A 24 2.76 4.70 -4.39
CA ASN A 24 1.71 5.55 -3.86
C ASN A 24 0.70 4.74 -3.03
N ALA A 25 0.80 4.84 -1.71
CA ALA A 25 -0.02 4.10 -0.78
C ALA A 25 -0.24 4.84 0.55
N LYS A 26 -1.33 4.49 1.25
CA LYS A 26 -1.64 4.98 2.60
C LYS A 26 -2.12 3.85 3.49
N CYS A 27 -1.65 3.82 4.74
CA CYS A 27 -2.18 2.91 5.75
C CYS A 27 -3.44 3.49 6.37
N ILE A 28 -4.57 2.78 6.28
CA ILE A 28 -5.88 3.18 6.80
C ILE A 28 -6.49 1.98 7.52
N ASN A 29 -6.91 2.13 8.78
CA ASN A 29 -7.45 1.04 9.61
C ASN A 29 -6.56 -0.22 9.61
N LYS A 30 -5.24 -0.03 9.79
CA LYS A 30 -4.21 -1.09 9.73
C LYS A 30 -4.16 -1.87 8.41
N THR A 31 -4.69 -1.30 7.33
CA THR A 31 -4.70 -1.88 5.98
C THR A 31 -4.18 -0.89 4.94
N CYS A 32 -3.34 -1.34 4.02
CA CYS A 32 -2.81 -0.51 2.94
C CYS A 32 -3.84 -0.30 1.85
N LYS A 33 -4.05 0.97 1.49
CA LYS A 33 -4.71 1.38 0.26
C LYS A 33 -3.64 1.81 -0.75
N CYS A 34 -3.51 1.06 -1.84
CA CYS A 34 -2.62 1.39 -2.96
C CYS A 34 -3.39 2.25 -3.97
N TYR A 35 -2.86 3.40 -4.35
CA TYR A 35 -3.54 4.32 -5.28
C TYR A 35 -3.12 4.15 -6.75
N GLY A 36 -2.04 3.42 -7.01
CA GLY A 36 -1.50 3.27 -8.36
C GLY A 36 -0.51 4.37 -8.74
N CYS A 37 -0.16 4.43 -10.02
CA CYS A 37 0.55 5.57 -10.59
C CYS A 37 -0.47 6.68 -10.81
N SER A 38 -0.18 7.88 -10.31
CA SER A 38 -0.99 9.07 -10.59
C SER A 38 -1.06 9.37 -12.09
#